data_AF-A0A0F9SV88-F1
#
_entry.id   AF-A0A0F9SV88-F1
#
_cell.length_a   1.000
_cell.length_b   1.000
_cell.length_c   1.000
_cell.angle_alpha   90.00
_cell.angle_beta   90.00
_cell.angle_gamma   90.00
#
_symmetry.space_group_name_H-M   'P 1'
#
loop_
_entity.id
_entity.type
_entity.pdbx_description
1 polymer ?
#
loop_
_entity_poly.entity_id
_entity_poly.type
_entity_poly.pdbx_seq_one_letter_code
_entity_poly.pdbx_strand_id
1 'polypeptide(L)'
;MYYKRVCYNQVKHIFILSIMAQYIATPSWLGRFFTRIKHVTIEQEHLVVHFRSASARTFLIKDFYNYSILKNRLFSAKINLCDSSNTSISFLNKAQANTLNTALNTRFSALLEQKVNNAKISLKRYALDDFLRDSSIKTLNNDVFLLTKQYAKSTSVWQQHLSPSSIKFLNILSTTPNTHDAIAQLRHKYEKKQLTLKNDFFNQVESNPLTTEQRLAVIRDNDKNLILAAAGTGKTSVMVAKSLNLIACNIAKPEQILVLAYNKTAANELKERFIKRATHAKLHTKEPTILTFHALGLKLLQSAKKPIELSKFATDPVQLNSWLTGWVSKKIQTEPQFLKAFIDLLHEPVDIFSFKDNAQYERYVRDNEYRSLAGHKVKSYQEVLISNWLHLNCVPHSYEVNYHFSQGAELSGQYKPDFYIPQYDIYLEHFGIDRQGNTRADINKKNYNEQIAFKRKLHKQNDTTLLETFHYNWVEGKLEQTLAKQLKQHNVELTPLSNDEIFHTLNNSGQLQQGIDKYIKCLQAIRVEQLSNKQIALRIKQSGIKNYQQYANLLVQIHDAYINELNAQSAIDFDDMIIQATKAIVSGDFNIPWSHILVDEFQDISSASNLSVLGW
;
A
#
# COMPACT_ATOMS: atom_id res chain seq x y z
N MET A 1 -36.50 -60.39 -52.34
CA MET A 1 -35.76 -60.32 -53.63
C MET A 1 -34.90 -59.05 -53.55
N TYR A 2 -33.56 -59.08 -53.51
CA TYR A 2 -32.63 -59.45 -54.62
C TYR A 2 -33.03 -58.74 -55.92
N TYR A 3 -32.26 -57.89 -56.60
CA TYR A 3 -30.85 -57.44 -56.52
C TYR A 3 -30.80 -55.94 -57.02
N LYS A 4 -29.72 -55.18 -57.19
CA LYS A 4 -28.24 -55.39 -57.16
C LYS A 4 -27.56 -54.04 -56.80
N ARG A 5 -26.42 -54.05 -56.10
CA ARG A 5 -25.45 -52.93 -56.03
C ARG A 5 -24.30 -53.23 -56.98
N VAL A 6 -24.00 -52.37 -57.98
CA VAL A 6 -22.65 -52.22 -58.58
C VAL A 6 -22.52 -50.78 -59.15
N CYS A 7 -21.30 -50.25 -59.28
CA CYS A 7 -20.96 -48.98 -59.97
C CYS A 7 -21.42 -47.65 -59.33
N TYR A 8 -20.90 -47.31 -58.13
CA TYR A 8 -20.86 -45.91 -57.65
C TYR A 8 -19.52 -45.45 -57.03
N ASN A 9 -18.55 -46.34 -56.80
CA ASN A 9 -17.33 -46.02 -56.03
C ASN A 9 -16.04 -45.78 -56.84
N GLN A 10 -16.00 -46.01 -58.16
CA GLN A 10 -14.78 -45.74 -58.96
C GLN A 10 -14.77 -44.37 -59.66
N VAL A 11 -15.93 -43.80 -60.01
CA VAL A 11 -15.98 -42.48 -60.68
C VAL A 11 -15.80 -41.31 -59.70
N LYS A 12 -16.35 -41.42 -58.47
CA LYS A 12 -16.14 -40.40 -57.42
C LYS A 12 -14.68 -40.25 -57.01
N HIS A 13 -13.90 -41.32 -56.96
CA HIS A 13 -12.50 -41.24 -56.54
C HIS A 13 -11.60 -40.49 -57.55
N ILE A 14 -11.92 -40.55 -58.84
CA ILE A 14 -11.18 -39.86 -59.90
C ILE A 14 -11.63 -38.39 -60.01
N PHE A 15 -12.92 -38.09 -59.81
CA PHE A 15 -13.42 -36.71 -59.84
C PHE A 15 -13.06 -35.88 -58.59
N ILE A 16 -13.03 -36.48 -57.39
CA ILE A 16 -12.71 -35.77 -56.14
C ILE A 16 -11.22 -35.37 -56.07
N LEU A 17 -10.32 -36.14 -56.69
CA LEU A 17 -8.89 -35.81 -56.77
C LEU A 17 -8.58 -34.63 -57.71
N SER A 18 -9.53 -34.20 -58.54
CA SER A 18 -9.31 -33.15 -59.56
C SER A 18 -9.60 -31.72 -59.09
N ILE A 19 -9.97 -31.50 -57.81
CA ILE A 19 -10.42 -30.19 -57.30
C ILE A 19 -9.55 -29.64 -56.14
N MET A 20 -8.67 -30.44 -55.52
CA MET A 20 -8.08 -30.08 -54.20
C MET A 20 -6.57 -29.81 -54.11
N ALA A 21 -5.85 -29.61 -55.21
CA ALA A 21 -4.47 -29.11 -55.15
C ALA A 21 -4.13 -28.16 -56.32
N GLN A 22 -4.38 -26.87 -56.12
CA GLN A 22 -4.25 -25.85 -57.18
C GLN A 22 -2.78 -25.50 -57.51
N TYR A 23 -1.85 -25.82 -56.60
CA TYR A 23 -0.41 -25.59 -56.75
C TYR A 23 0.36 -26.79 -56.18
N ILE A 24 1.20 -27.43 -57.00
CA ILE A 24 1.95 -28.66 -56.64
C ILE A 24 3.43 -28.47 -56.97
N ALA A 25 4.32 -28.72 -56.00
CA ALA A 25 5.76 -28.84 -56.23
C ALA A 25 6.27 -30.25 -55.93
N THR A 26 6.93 -30.86 -56.91
CA THR A 26 7.54 -32.19 -56.80
C THR A 26 9.07 -32.09 -56.62
N PRO A 27 9.75 -33.13 -56.10
CA PRO A 27 11.20 -33.18 -56.08
C PRO A 27 11.81 -33.06 -57.48
N SER A 28 12.95 -32.35 -57.61
CA SER A 28 13.74 -32.34 -58.84
C SER A 28 14.32 -33.73 -59.14
N TRP A 29 14.89 -33.95 -60.33
CA TRP A 29 15.49 -35.24 -60.70
C TRP A 29 16.49 -35.76 -59.64
N LEU A 30 17.43 -34.92 -59.19
CA LEU A 30 18.31 -35.23 -58.05
C LEU A 30 17.54 -35.38 -56.73
N GLY A 31 16.53 -34.54 -56.50
CA GLY A 31 15.65 -34.64 -55.34
C GLY A 31 14.94 -36.00 -55.22
N ARG A 32 14.72 -36.72 -56.33
CA ARG A 32 14.12 -38.06 -56.28
C ARG A 32 14.94 -39.05 -55.44
N PHE A 33 16.25 -38.87 -55.33
CA PHE A 33 17.16 -39.69 -54.53
C PHE A 33 17.42 -39.11 -53.13
N PHE A 34 17.47 -37.78 -52.99
CA PHE A 34 17.94 -37.11 -51.76
C PHE A 34 16.84 -36.55 -50.83
N THR A 35 15.55 -36.61 -51.19
CA THR A 35 14.46 -36.22 -50.27
C THR A 35 13.38 -37.29 -50.09
N ARG A 36 12.90 -37.40 -48.84
CA ARG A 36 11.74 -38.22 -48.45
C ARG A 36 10.40 -37.60 -48.86
N ILE A 37 10.39 -36.37 -49.39
CA ILE A 37 9.20 -35.68 -49.87
C ILE A 37 8.67 -36.39 -51.15
N LYS A 38 7.36 -36.52 -51.23
CA LYS A 38 6.59 -36.99 -52.39
C LYS A 38 6.17 -35.80 -53.25
N HIS A 39 5.52 -34.81 -52.64
CA HIS A 39 5.19 -33.50 -53.22
C HIS A 39 4.80 -32.51 -52.10
N VAL A 40 4.66 -31.24 -52.46
CA VAL A 40 4.15 -30.18 -51.58
C VAL A 40 3.01 -29.47 -52.27
N THR A 41 1.93 -29.22 -51.54
CA THR A 41 0.66 -28.70 -52.05
C THR A 41 0.15 -27.55 -51.18
N ILE A 42 -0.65 -26.67 -51.78
CA ILE A 42 -1.49 -25.72 -51.04
C ILE A 42 -2.93 -26.22 -51.12
N GLU A 43 -3.52 -26.53 -49.96
CA GLU A 43 -4.81 -27.20 -49.79
C GLU A 43 -5.69 -26.34 -48.86
N GLN A 44 -6.71 -25.69 -49.42
CA GLN A 44 -7.54 -24.70 -48.72
C GLN A 44 -6.68 -23.64 -48.00
N GLU A 45 -6.63 -23.61 -46.66
CA GLU A 45 -5.82 -22.69 -45.85
C GLU A 45 -4.51 -23.30 -45.33
N HIS A 46 -4.06 -24.40 -45.92
CA HIS A 46 -2.88 -25.14 -45.48
C HIS A 46 -1.81 -25.26 -46.56
N LEU A 47 -0.56 -25.24 -46.13
CA LEU A 47 0.57 -25.79 -46.88
C LEU A 47 0.82 -27.22 -46.38
N VAL A 48 0.78 -28.20 -47.28
CA VAL A 48 0.91 -29.62 -46.92
C VAL A 48 2.14 -30.22 -47.58
N VAL A 49 3.03 -30.79 -46.76
CA VAL A 49 4.24 -31.50 -47.21
C VAL A 49 3.97 -33.00 -47.12
N HIS A 50 3.72 -33.63 -48.26
CA HIS A 50 3.47 -35.06 -48.37
C HIS A 50 4.78 -35.83 -48.45
N PHE A 51 4.96 -36.86 -47.63
CA PHE A 51 6.14 -37.72 -47.62
C PHE A 51 5.86 -39.08 -48.29
N ARG A 52 6.92 -39.80 -48.66
CA ARG A 52 6.79 -41.11 -49.36
C ARG A 52 6.42 -42.27 -48.43
N SER A 53 6.85 -42.20 -47.17
CA SER A 53 6.78 -43.30 -46.20
C SER A 53 6.51 -42.80 -44.78
N ALA A 54 5.83 -41.65 -44.65
CA ALA A 54 5.44 -41.02 -43.39
C ALA A 54 4.17 -40.19 -43.60
N SER A 55 3.46 -39.87 -42.51
CA SER A 55 2.31 -38.96 -42.55
C SER A 55 2.71 -37.58 -43.09
N ALA A 56 1.78 -36.93 -43.80
CA ALA A 56 1.99 -35.57 -44.29
C ALA A 56 2.16 -34.58 -43.12
N ARG A 57 2.99 -33.55 -43.31
CA ARG A 57 3.13 -32.43 -42.35
C ARG A 57 2.38 -31.22 -42.87
N THR A 58 1.42 -30.75 -42.08
CA THR A 58 0.52 -29.65 -42.42
C THR A 58 0.93 -28.38 -41.67
N PHE A 59 0.90 -27.24 -42.35
CA PHE A 59 1.11 -25.91 -41.79
C PHE A 59 -0.08 -25.02 -42.13
N LEU A 60 -0.65 -24.33 -41.15
CA LEU A 60 -1.79 -23.45 -41.36
C LEU A 60 -1.30 -22.05 -41.76
N ILE A 61 -1.79 -21.52 -42.90
CA ILE A 61 -1.23 -20.32 -43.54
C ILE A 61 -1.40 -19.07 -42.65
N LYS A 62 -2.45 -19.01 -41.81
CA LYS A 62 -2.72 -17.88 -40.89
C LYS A 62 -1.67 -17.71 -39.77
N ASP A 63 -0.93 -18.78 -39.45
CA ASP A 63 0.03 -18.83 -38.35
C ASP A 63 1.40 -18.25 -38.75
N PHE A 64 1.60 -17.93 -40.04
CA PHE A 64 2.79 -17.28 -40.53
C PHE A 64 2.75 -15.76 -40.30
N TYR A 65 3.93 -15.20 -40.01
CA TYR A 65 4.15 -13.78 -39.74
C TYR A 65 5.23 -13.18 -40.66
N ASN A 66 5.61 -13.88 -41.72
CA ASN A 66 6.59 -13.44 -42.71
C ASN A 66 6.36 -14.16 -44.05
N TYR A 67 6.96 -13.65 -45.13
CA TYR A 67 6.88 -14.26 -46.46
C TYR A 67 7.83 -15.45 -46.61
N SER A 68 7.49 -16.36 -47.51
CA SER A 68 8.38 -17.46 -47.91
C SER A 68 9.43 -16.98 -48.92
N ILE A 69 10.66 -17.48 -48.76
CA ILE A 69 11.82 -17.10 -49.56
C ILE A 69 12.26 -18.29 -50.44
N LEU A 70 12.14 -18.12 -51.75
CA LEU A 70 12.67 -19.05 -52.74
C LEU A 70 14.18 -18.87 -52.89
N LYS A 71 14.94 -19.95 -52.82
CA LYS A 71 16.38 -20.00 -53.14
C LYS A 71 16.64 -21.06 -54.20
N ASN A 72 17.04 -20.63 -55.39
CA ASN A 72 17.48 -21.53 -56.46
C ASN A 72 18.89 -22.08 -56.16
N ARG A 73 19.10 -23.37 -56.42
CA ARG A 73 20.39 -24.08 -56.40
C ARG A 73 20.70 -24.60 -57.80
N LEU A 74 21.89 -25.15 -58.04
CA LEU A 74 22.30 -25.62 -59.37
C LEU A 74 21.24 -26.51 -60.04
N PHE A 75 20.75 -27.53 -59.34
CA PHE A 75 19.80 -28.54 -59.88
C PHE A 75 18.47 -28.67 -59.14
N SER A 76 18.13 -27.72 -58.25
CA SER A 76 16.88 -27.73 -57.48
C SER A 76 16.52 -26.35 -56.95
N ALA A 77 15.36 -26.24 -56.32
CA ALA A 77 14.97 -25.08 -55.51
C ALA A 77 14.78 -25.48 -54.04
N LYS A 78 14.82 -24.46 -53.18
CA LYS A 78 14.54 -24.54 -51.75
C LYS A 78 13.58 -23.41 -51.39
N ILE A 79 12.47 -23.72 -50.72
CA ILE A 79 11.56 -22.72 -50.13
C ILE A 79 11.87 -22.66 -48.63
N ASN A 80 12.13 -21.47 -48.10
CA ASN A 80 12.28 -21.22 -46.68
C ASN A 80 10.97 -20.58 -46.19
N LEU A 81 10.28 -21.19 -45.22
CA LEU A 81 8.96 -20.73 -44.80
C LEU A 81 8.98 -19.60 -43.75
N CYS A 82 10.15 -19.32 -43.16
CA CYS A 82 10.36 -18.21 -42.22
C CYS A 82 9.40 -18.21 -41.01
N ASP A 83 8.95 -19.40 -40.61
CA ASP A 83 8.25 -19.70 -39.36
C ASP A 83 9.21 -19.72 -38.15
N SER A 84 8.66 -19.89 -36.96
CA SER A 84 9.42 -20.00 -35.70
C SER A 84 10.49 -21.12 -35.73
N SER A 85 10.27 -22.17 -36.50
CA SER A 85 11.20 -23.30 -36.64
C SER A 85 12.22 -23.14 -37.79
N ASN A 86 12.17 -22.04 -38.54
CA ASN A 86 12.94 -21.85 -39.79
C ASN A 86 12.84 -23.05 -40.75
N THR A 87 11.64 -23.62 -40.86
CA THR A 87 11.30 -24.77 -41.69
C THR A 87 11.69 -24.51 -43.14
N SER A 88 12.37 -25.49 -43.74
CA SER A 88 12.95 -25.33 -45.06
C SER A 88 12.71 -26.56 -45.94
N ILE A 89 12.00 -26.37 -47.04
CA ILE A 89 11.60 -27.40 -47.98
C ILE A 89 12.59 -27.39 -49.14
N SER A 90 13.44 -28.42 -49.23
CA SER A 90 14.57 -28.48 -50.17
C SER A 90 14.36 -29.54 -51.26
N PHE A 91 15.18 -29.45 -52.32
CA PHE A 91 15.21 -30.39 -53.44
C PHE A 91 13.99 -30.38 -54.37
N LEU A 92 13.24 -29.28 -54.42
CA LEU A 92 12.09 -29.14 -55.32
C LEU A 92 12.50 -28.85 -56.77
N ASN A 93 11.61 -29.15 -57.73
CA ASN A 93 11.71 -28.65 -59.10
C ASN A 93 11.63 -27.11 -59.12
N LYS A 94 12.51 -26.43 -59.87
CA LYS A 94 12.62 -24.96 -59.85
C LYS A 94 11.35 -24.23 -60.29
N ALA A 95 10.77 -24.62 -61.43
CA ALA A 95 9.58 -23.96 -61.97
C ALA A 95 8.38 -24.15 -61.04
N GLN A 96 8.15 -25.38 -60.60
CA GLN A 96 7.03 -25.70 -59.69
C GLN A 96 7.20 -25.05 -58.31
N ALA A 97 8.42 -25.01 -57.76
CA ALA A 97 8.70 -24.32 -56.52
C ALA A 97 8.50 -22.80 -56.63
N ASN A 98 8.82 -22.20 -57.78
CA ASN A 98 8.53 -20.79 -58.04
C ASN A 98 7.02 -20.54 -58.03
N THR A 99 6.23 -21.28 -58.80
CA THR A 99 4.76 -21.16 -58.82
C THR A 99 4.15 -21.35 -57.42
N LEU A 100 4.62 -22.37 -56.67
CA LEU A 100 4.17 -22.62 -55.29
C LEU A 100 4.52 -21.47 -54.34
N ASN A 101 5.75 -20.95 -54.40
CA ASN A 101 6.20 -19.83 -53.56
C ASN A 101 5.46 -18.53 -53.89
N THR A 102 5.17 -18.26 -55.17
CA THR A 102 4.36 -17.11 -55.58
C THR A 102 2.95 -17.23 -55.00
N ALA A 103 2.27 -18.36 -55.19
CA ALA A 103 0.92 -18.57 -54.66
C ALA A 103 0.86 -18.48 -53.12
N LEU A 104 1.87 -19.02 -52.43
CA LEU A 104 2.00 -18.92 -50.98
C LEU A 104 2.20 -17.47 -50.52
N ASN A 105 3.09 -16.72 -51.19
CA ASN A 105 3.32 -15.31 -50.87
C ASN A 105 2.12 -14.41 -51.19
N THR A 106 1.32 -14.70 -52.22
CA THR A 106 0.05 -13.99 -52.48
C THR A 106 -0.91 -14.12 -51.30
N ARG A 107 -1.03 -15.33 -50.74
CA ARG A 107 -1.89 -15.61 -49.56
C ARG A 107 -1.35 -14.98 -48.29
N PHE A 108 -0.04 -15.08 -48.05
CA PHE A 108 0.61 -14.34 -46.98
C PHE A 108 0.42 -12.82 -47.12
N SER A 109 0.41 -12.29 -48.34
CA SER A 109 0.21 -10.86 -48.57
C SER A 109 -1.17 -10.38 -48.12
N ALA A 110 -2.24 -11.09 -48.48
CA ALA A 110 -3.59 -10.75 -48.03
C ALA A 110 -3.71 -10.75 -46.49
N LEU A 111 -3.14 -11.78 -45.84
CA LEU A 111 -3.14 -11.92 -44.39
C LEU A 111 -2.28 -10.86 -43.68
N LEU A 112 -1.10 -10.56 -44.21
CA LEU A 112 -0.21 -9.54 -43.64
C LEU A 112 -0.78 -8.13 -43.86
N GLU A 113 -1.40 -7.83 -45.01
CA GLU A 113 -2.11 -6.57 -45.24
C GLU A 113 -3.28 -6.39 -44.25
N GLN A 114 -4.05 -7.46 -43.98
CA GLN A 114 -5.08 -7.45 -42.94
C GLN A 114 -4.48 -7.20 -41.54
N LYS A 115 -3.41 -7.90 -41.16
CA LYS A 115 -2.70 -7.70 -39.88
C LYS A 115 -2.19 -6.25 -39.76
N VAL A 116 -1.65 -5.66 -40.82
CA VAL A 116 -1.19 -4.25 -40.83
C VAL A 116 -2.36 -3.29 -40.71
N ASN A 117 -3.50 -3.55 -41.35
CA ASN A 117 -4.68 -2.70 -41.20
C ASN A 117 -5.29 -2.77 -39.79
N ASN A 118 -5.31 -3.95 -39.18
CA ASN A 118 -5.66 -4.10 -37.76
C ASN A 118 -4.67 -3.35 -36.86
N ALA A 119 -3.36 -3.42 -37.14
CA ALA A 119 -2.34 -2.67 -36.42
C ALA A 119 -2.54 -1.15 -36.51
N LYS A 120 -2.90 -0.62 -37.69
CA LYS A 120 -3.26 0.81 -37.88
C LYS A 120 -4.46 1.20 -37.01
N ILE A 121 -5.50 0.36 -36.97
CA ILE A 121 -6.71 0.58 -36.16
C ILE A 121 -6.38 0.56 -34.65
N SER A 122 -5.64 -0.46 -34.18
CA SER A 122 -5.23 -0.58 -32.78
C SER A 122 -4.36 0.60 -32.35
N LEU A 123 -3.36 1.00 -33.15
CA LEU A 123 -2.52 2.16 -32.85
C LEU A 123 -3.33 3.46 -32.81
N LYS A 124 -4.24 3.65 -33.77
CA LYS A 124 -5.09 4.85 -33.82
C LYS A 124 -5.93 4.96 -32.55
N ARG A 125 -6.68 3.91 -32.22
CA ARG A 125 -7.52 3.83 -31.02
C ARG A 125 -6.70 4.11 -29.75
N TYR A 126 -5.73 3.25 -29.46
CA TYR A 126 -5.08 3.22 -28.15
C TYR A 126 -3.93 4.23 -27.95
N ALA A 127 -3.51 4.98 -28.97
CA ALA A 127 -2.36 5.90 -28.84
C ALA A 127 -2.42 7.21 -29.64
N LEU A 128 -3.42 7.42 -30.52
CA LEU A 128 -3.56 8.66 -31.30
C LEU A 128 -4.87 9.40 -31.02
N ASP A 129 -5.96 8.65 -30.82
CA ASP A 129 -7.28 9.16 -30.44
C ASP A 129 -7.42 9.20 -28.91
N ASP A 130 -7.01 8.13 -28.21
CA ASP A 130 -6.90 8.07 -26.75
C ASP A 130 -5.46 8.23 -26.25
N PHE A 131 -5.29 8.56 -24.96
CA PHE A 131 -4.00 8.50 -24.28
C PHE A 131 -3.58 7.03 -24.09
N LEU A 132 -2.32 6.71 -24.38
CA LEU A 132 -1.79 5.35 -24.26
C LEU A 132 -1.67 4.90 -22.79
N ARG A 133 -2.72 4.27 -22.27
CA ARG A 133 -2.77 3.61 -20.95
C ARG A 133 -1.83 2.42 -20.86
N ASP A 134 -1.43 2.03 -19.65
CA ASP A 134 -0.45 0.96 -19.44
C ASP A 134 -1.05 -0.43 -19.77
N SER A 135 -2.32 -0.63 -19.44
CA SER A 135 -3.17 -1.77 -19.83
C SER A 135 -3.19 -2.01 -21.34
N SER A 136 -3.18 -0.94 -22.14
CA SER A 136 -3.20 -0.98 -23.61
C SER A 136 -1.84 -1.31 -24.25
N ILE A 137 -0.72 -1.19 -23.50
CA ILE A 137 0.62 -1.48 -24.02
C ILE A 137 0.72 -2.94 -24.48
N LYS A 138 0.16 -3.90 -23.74
CA LYS A 138 0.19 -5.32 -24.10
C LYS A 138 -0.49 -5.59 -25.45
N THR A 139 -1.61 -4.91 -25.71
CA THR A 139 -2.34 -4.99 -26.99
C THR A 139 -1.50 -4.43 -28.13
N LEU A 140 -0.91 -3.23 -27.98
CA LEU A 140 -0.03 -2.66 -29.01
C LEU A 140 1.26 -3.47 -29.24
N ASN A 141 1.79 -4.13 -28.21
CA ASN A 141 2.93 -5.04 -28.34
C ASN A 141 2.62 -6.21 -29.28
N ASN A 142 1.44 -6.81 -29.13
CA ASN A 142 1.01 -7.95 -29.95
C ASN A 142 0.60 -7.52 -31.37
N ASP A 143 -0.22 -6.48 -31.47
CA ASP A 143 -0.86 -6.08 -32.74
C ASP A 143 0.07 -5.23 -33.62
N VAL A 144 0.92 -4.41 -33.03
CA VAL A 144 1.70 -3.38 -33.74
C VAL A 144 3.21 -3.66 -33.67
N PHE A 145 3.80 -3.68 -32.47
CA PHE A 145 5.26 -3.70 -32.32
C PHE A 145 5.89 -5.06 -32.69
N LEU A 146 5.18 -6.16 -32.48
CA LEU A 146 5.62 -7.47 -32.99
C LEU A 146 5.64 -7.48 -34.53
N LEU A 147 4.61 -6.91 -35.17
CA LEU A 147 4.47 -6.86 -36.62
C LEU A 147 5.56 -6.00 -37.26
N THR A 148 5.84 -4.81 -36.72
CA THR A 148 6.92 -3.94 -37.21
C THR A 148 8.31 -4.56 -36.99
N LYS A 149 8.50 -5.34 -35.92
CA LYS A 149 9.74 -6.11 -35.70
C LYS A 149 9.92 -7.26 -36.70
N GLN A 150 8.86 -7.90 -37.19
CA GLN A 150 8.99 -8.89 -38.27
C GLN A 150 9.25 -8.21 -39.63
N TYR A 151 8.58 -7.08 -39.91
CA TYR A 151 8.87 -6.26 -41.08
C TYR A 151 10.35 -5.86 -41.15
N ALA A 152 10.91 -5.32 -40.07
CA ALA A 152 12.30 -4.85 -40.00
C ALA A 152 13.36 -5.95 -40.29
N LYS A 153 13.02 -7.24 -40.10
CA LYS A 153 13.91 -8.37 -40.45
C LYS A 153 13.88 -8.73 -41.93
N SER A 154 12.90 -8.25 -42.70
CA SER A 154 12.63 -8.73 -44.07
C SER A 154 12.04 -7.64 -44.96
N THR A 155 12.43 -6.39 -44.70
CA THR A 155 11.91 -5.14 -45.28
C THR A 155 11.71 -5.22 -46.80
N SER A 156 12.73 -5.68 -47.54
CA SER A 156 12.71 -5.76 -49.00
C SER A 156 11.67 -6.73 -49.56
N VAL A 157 11.39 -7.85 -48.86
CA VAL A 157 10.39 -8.84 -49.29
C VAL A 157 8.98 -8.32 -49.02
N TRP A 158 8.77 -7.64 -47.88
CA TRP A 158 7.47 -7.05 -47.55
C TRP A 158 7.12 -5.89 -48.49
N GLN A 159 8.11 -5.09 -48.89
CA GLN A 159 7.94 -3.99 -49.83
C GLN A 159 7.53 -4.43 -51.25
N GLN A 160 7.79 -5.68 -51.63
CA GLN A 160 7.39 -6.25 -52.92
C GLN A 160 5.93 -6.73 -52.95
N HIS A 161 5.28 -6.85 -51.80
CA HIS A 161 4.01 -7.56 -51.67
C HIS A 161 2.89 -6.75 -50.99
N LEU A 162 3.21 -5.87 -50.03
CA LEU A 162 2.24 -5.04 -49.32
C LEU A 162 1.88 -3.74 -50.07
N SER A 163 0.76 -3.12 -49.69
CA SER A 163 0.35 -1.83 -50.24
C SER A 163 1.32 -0.70 -49.84
N PRO A 164 1.49 0.35 -50.68
CA PRO A 164 2.30 1.52 -50.33
C PRO A 164 1.87 2.19 -49.02
N SER A 165 0.58 2.14 -48.67
CA SER A 165 0.05 2.68 -47.40
C SER A 165 0.57 1.90 -46.19
N SER A 166 0.66 0.58 -46.31
CA SER A 166 1.12 -0.34 -45.28
C SER A 166 2.64 -0.29 -45.14
N ILE A 167 3.37 -0.20 -46.24
CA ILE A 167 4.82 0.04 -46.26
C ILE A 167 5.16 1.37 -45.56
N LYS A 168 4.45 2.46 -45.88
CA LYS A 168 4.68 3.77 -45.24
C LYS A 168 4.45 3.72 -43.73
N PHE A 169 3.36 3.07 -43.28
CA PHE A 169 3.07 2.87 -41.87
C PHE A 169 4.15 2.06 -41.14
N LEU A 170 4.56 0.93 -41.71
CA LEU A 170 5.58 0.07 -41.12
C LEU A 170 6.96 0.74 -41.07
N ASN A 171 7.35 1.47 -42.13
CA ASN A 171 8.57 2.27 -42.15
C ASN A 171 8.63 3.25 -40.97
N ILE A 172 7.57 4.05 -40.76
CA ILE A 172 7.50 5.07 -39.70
C ILE A 172 7.68 4.47 -38.29
N LEU A 173 7.21 3.24 -38.05
CA LEU A 173 7.30 2.57 -36.75
C LEU A 173 8.55 1.70 -36.59
N SER A 174 9.18 1.30 -37.70
CA SER A 174 10.40 0.47 -37.69
C SER A 174 11.69 1.23 -37.33
N THR A 175 11.65 2.56 -37.31
CA THR A 175 12.80 3.42 -36.97
C THR A 175 12.97 3.65 -35.47
N THR A 176 12.02 3.26 -34.62
CA THR A 176 12.14 3.43 -33.17
C THR A 176 13.00 2.31 -32.56
N PRO A 177 14.02 2.61 -31.72
CA PRO A 177 15.02 1.61 -31.30
C PRO A 177 14.45 0.45 -30.49
N ASN A 178 13.46 0.74 -29.65
CA ASN A 178 12.78 -0.24 -28.81
C ASN A 178 11.33 0.20 -28.50
N THR A 179 10.56 -0.74 -27.94
CA THR A 179 9.15 -0.56 -27.57
C THR A 179 8.93 0.52 -26.51
N HIS A 180 9.82 0.66 -25.53
CA HIS A 180 9.69 1.66 -24.46
C HIS A 180 9.76 3.08 -25.03
N ASP A 181 10.74 3.34 -25.89
CA ASP A 181 10.90 4.64 -26.54
C ASP A 181 9.72 4.95 -27.47
N ALA A 182 9.15 3.93 -28.12
CA ALA A 182 7.94 4.10 -28.93
C ALA A 182 6.72 4.51 -28.08
N ILE A 183 6.54 3.90 -26.90
CA ILE A 183 5.46 4.26 -25.96
C ILE A 183 5.65 5.70 -25.47
N ALA A 184 6.87 6.08 -25.08
CA ALA A 184 7.19 7.45 -24.64
C ALA A 184 6.95 8.49 -25.75
N GLN A 185 7.39 8.21 -26.98
CA GLN A 185 7.15 9.08 -28.14
C GLN A 185 5.67 9.21 -28.49
N LEU A 186 4.89 8.12 -28.42
CA LEU A 186 3.44 8.15 -28.65
C LEU A 186 2.72 9.00 -27.59
N ARG A 187 3.03 8.79 -26.29
CA ARG A 187 2.49 9.60 -25.18
C ARG A 187 2.84 11.08 -25.36
N HIS A 188 4.11 11.42 -25.59
CA HIS A 188 4.53 12.82 -25.79
C HIS A 188 3.88 13.47 -27.03
N LYS A 189 3.71 12.71 -28.13
CA LYS A 189 3.02 13.21 -29.33
C LYS A 189 1.53 13.47 -29.06
N TYR A 190 0.88 12.60 -28.29
CA TYR A 190 -0.49 12.79 -27.85
C TYR A 190 -0.62 14.00 -26.91
N GLU A 191 0.26 14.12 -25.91
CA GLU A 191 0.35 15.27 -25.00
C GLU A 191 0.46 16.59 -25.77
N LYS A 192 1.43 16.70 -26.70
CA LYS A 192 1.61 17.90 -27.52
C LYS A 192 0.37 18.22 -28.37
N LYS A 193 -0.26 17.21 -28.98
CA LYS A 193 -1.53 17.37 -29.74
C LYS A 193 -2.63 17.93 -28.84
N GLN A 194 -2.83 17.36 -27.64
CA GLN A 194 -3.88 17.78 -26.72
C GLN A 194 -3.63 19.17 -26.11
N LEU A 195 -2.37 19.51 -25.79
CA LEU A 195 -1.98 20.84 -25.30
C LEU A 195 -2.34 21.94 -26.30
N THR A 196 -2.11 21.72 -27.61
CA THR A 196 -2.51 22.66 -28.66
C THR A 196 -4.03 22.70 -28.84
N LEU A 197 -4.69 21.54 -28.97
CA LEU A 197 -6.14 21.47 -29.22
C LEU A 197 -7.01 22.05 -28.09
N LYS A 198 -6.52 22.01 -26.84
CA LYS A 198 -7.27 22.42 -25.64
C LYS A 198 -6.71 23.67 -24.97
N ASN A 199 -5.90 24.46 -25.68
CA ASN A 199 -5.25 25.64 -25.11
C ASN A 199 -6.25 26.59 -24.44
N ASP A 200 -7.37 26.89 -25.11
CA ASP A 200 -8.37 27.82 -24.60
C ASP A 200 -9.11 27.28 -23.38
N PHE A 201 -9.44 25.99 -23.38
CA PHE A 201 -9.99 25.30 -22.20
C PHE A 201 -9.02 25.42 -21.00
N PHE A 202 -7.73 25.16 -21.19
CA PHE A 202 -6.74 25.27 -20.12
C PHE A 202 -6.45 26.70 -19.66
N ASN A 203 -6.73 27.70 -20.50
CA ASN A 203 -6.64 29.12 -20.14
C ASN A 203 -7.88 29.59 -19.35
N GLN A 204 -9.01 28.90 -19.43
CA GLN A 204 -10.31 29.37 -18.93
C GLN A 204 -10.99 28.45 -17.89
N VAL A 205 -10.57 27.18 -17.75
CA VAL A 205 -11.21 26.21 -16.84
C VAL A 205 -11.10 26.60 -15.36
N GLU A 206 -10.09 27.38 -15.00
CA GLU A 206 -9.81 27.84 -13.63
C GLU A 206 -9.63 29.36 -13.59
N SER A 207 -9.52 29.96 -12.38
CA SER A 207 -9.40 31.43 -12.25
C SER A 207 -8.13 32.01 -12.87
N ASN A 208 -7.08 31.18 -12.95
CA ASN A 208 -5.83 31.49 -13.63
C ASN A 208 -5.57 30.38 -14.68
N PRO A 209 -4.91 30.68 -15.81
CA PRO A 209 -4.47 29.66 -16.76
C PRO A 209 -3.63 28.57 -16.08
N LEU A 210 -3.90 27.30 -16.40
CA LEU A 210 -3.12 26.19 -15.86
C LEU A 210 -1.68 26.22 -16.41
N THR A 211 -0.69 25.87 -15.59
CA THR A 211 0.71 25.70 -16.04
C THR A 211 0.84 24.48 -16.96
N THR A 212 1.94 24.37 -17.71
CA THR A 212 2.20 23.23 -18.60
C THR A 212 2.11 21.89 -17.87
N GLU A 213 2.64 21.82 -16.65
CA GLU A 213 2.67 20.64 -15.78
C GLU A 213 1.25 20.27 -15.31
N GLN A 214 0.47 21.27 -14.90
CA GLN A 214 -0.94 21.09 -14.54
C GLN A 214 -1.78 20.61 -15.74
N ARG A 215 -1.56 21.17 -16.94
CA ARG A 215 -2.21 20.70 -18.18
C ARG A 215 -1.83 19.26 -18.50
N LEU A 216 -0.55 18.91 -18.39
CA LEU A 216 -0.08 17.53 -18.59
C LEU A 216 -0.72 16.58 -17.56
N ALA A 217 -0.88 16.98 -16.30
CA ALA A 217 -1.58 16.19 -15.29
C ALA A 217 -3.08 16.00 -15.61
N VAL A 218 -3.73 16.97 -16.28
CA VAL A 218 -5.10 16.81 -16.81
C VAL A 218 -5.15 15.87 -18.03
N ILE A 219 -4.17 15.94 -18.92
CA ILE A 219 -4.12 15.15 -20.16
C ILE A 219 -3.72 13.69 -19.89
N ARG A 220 -2.77 13.45 -19.00
CA ARG A 220 -2.26 12.11 -18.67
C ARG A 220 -3.34 11.26 -18.04
N ASP A 221 -3.42 10.03 -18.51
CA ASP A 221 -4.56 9.16 -18.26
C ASP A 221 -4.11 7.68 -18.17
N ASN A 222 -2.95 7.44 -17.54
CA ASN A 222 -2.50 6.10 -17.18
C ASN A 222 -3.55 5.40 -16.30
N ASP A 223 -3.51 4.07 -16.20
CA ASP A 223 -4.47 3.34 -15.35
C ASP A 223 -4.32 3.70 -13.87
N LYS A 224 -3.12 4.16 -13.45
CA LYS A 224 -2.84 4.77 -12.15
C LYS A 224 -1.98 6.02 -12.35
N ASN A 225 -2.41 7.17 -11.82
CA ASN A 225 -1.69 8.44 -11.88
C ASN A 225 -1.45 8.96 -10.46
N LEU A 226 -0.19 9.20 -10.09
CA LEU A 226 0.18 9.90 -8.85
C LEU A 226 0.72 11.28 -9.22
N ILE A 227 0.12 12.34 -8.67
CA ILE A 227 0.54 13.71 -8.89
C ILE A 227 1.28 14.18 -7.63
N LEU A 228 2.59 14.38 -7.74
CA LEU A 228 3.41 14.97 -6.66
C LEU A 228 3.42 16.49 -6.81
N ALA A 229 3.03 17.19 -5.76
CA ALA A 229 2.78 18.63 -5.79
C ALA A 229 2.96 19.24 -4.40
N ALA A 230 3.72 20.34 -4.31
CA ALA A 230 3.91 21.07 -3.05
C ALA A 230 2.61 21.81 -2.62
N ALA A 231 2.53 22.21 -1.36
CA ALA A 231 1.42 23.03 -0.87
C ALA A 231 1.24 24.31 -1.73
N GLY A 232 0.00 24.72 -1.98
CA GLY A 232 -0.32 25.91 -2.79
C GLY A 232 -0.20 25.74 -4.32
N THR A 233 0.36 24.64 -4.84
CA THR A 233 0.58 24.46 -6.29
C THR A 233 -0.67 24.10 -7.12
N GLY A 234 -1.87 24.12 -6.51
CA GLY A 234 -3.13 23.96 -7.23
C GLY A 234 -3.59 22.52 -7.50
N LYS A 235 -3.29 21.56 -6.62
CA LYS A 235 -3.78 20.15 -6.70
C LYS A 235 -5.29 20.07 -6.97
N THR A 236 -6.08 20.75 -6.15
CA THR A 236 -7.53 20.89 -6.25
C THR A 236 -7.97 21.45 -7.62
N SER A 237 -7.23 22.44 -8.15
CA SER A 237 -7.45 23.02 -9.49
C SER A 237 -7.29 21.96 -10.59
N VAL A 238 -6.23 21.14 -10.50
CA VAL A 238 -5.95 20.05 -11.45
C VAL A 238 -7.04 18.99 -11.38
N MET A 239 -7.52 18.62 -10.19
CA MET A 239 -8.54 17.59 -10.02
C MET A 239 -9.91 18.02 -10.59
N VAL A 240 -10.32 19.27 -10.38
CA VAL A 240 -11.52 19.84 -10.99
C VAL A 240 -11.37 19.94 -12.50
N ALA A 241 -10.25 20.46 -13.00
CA ALA A 241 -9.99 20.56 -14.44
C ALA A 241 -9.90 19.18 -15.13
N LYS A 242 -9.37 18.15 -14.45
CA LYS A 242 -9.35 16.75 -14.91
C LYS A 242 -10.76 16.20 -15.06
N SER A 243 -11.60 16.38 -14.04
CA SER A 243 -13.01 15.96 -14.05
C SER A 243 -13.76 16.60 -15.23
N LEU A 244 -13.62 17.92 -15.42
CA LEU A 244 -14.24 18.65 -16.51
C LEU A 244 -13.71 18.24 -17.89
N ASN A 245 -12.40 18.01 -18.04
CA ASN A 245 -11.81 17.55 -19.28
C ASN A 245 -12.29 16.13 -19.67
N LEU A 246 -12.44 15.21 -18.71
CA LEU A 246 -12.98 13.86 -18.97
C LEU A 246 -14.41 13.93 -19.53
N ILE A 247 -15.25 14.80 -18.95
CA ILE A 247 -16.63 15.02 -19.40
C ILE A 247 -16.66 15.72 -20.76
N ALA A 248 -15.94 16.84 -20.92
CA ALA A 248 -15.93 17.62 -22.17
C ALA A 248 -15.41 16.84 -23.38
N CYS A 249 -14.57 15.83 -23.16
CA CYS A 249 -14.06 14.95 -24.22
C CYS A 249 -14.93 13.71 -24.46
N ASN A 250 -16.04 13.54 -23.74
CA ASN A 250 -16.86 12.32 -23.72
C ASN A 250 -16.10 11.04 -23.35
N ILE A 251 -15.01 11.16 -22.57
CA ILE A 251 -14.22 10.01 -22.06
C ILE A 251 -14.99 9.31 -20.92
N ALA A 252 -15.72 10.08 -20.12
CA ALA A 252 -16.59 9.57 -19.06
C ALA A 252 -17.82 10.47 -18.88
N LYS A 253 -18.98 9.86 -18.59
CA LYS A 253 -20.16 10.60 -18.10
C LYS A 253 -19.92 11.05 -16.65
N PRO A 254 -20.58 12.11 -16.15
CA PRO A 254 -20.41 12.57 -14.77
C PRO A 254 -20.65 11.47 -13.73
N GLU A 255 -21.67 10.64 -13.95
CA GLU A 255 -22.01 9.52 -13.06
C GLU A 255 -20.93 8.42 -13.01
N GLN A 256 -20.01 8.39 -13.99
CA GLN A 256 -18.88 7.46 -14.07
C GLN A 256 -17.58 8.03 -13.46
N ILE A 257 -17.62 9.24 -12.89
CA ILE A 257 -16.48 9.86 -12.22
C ILE A 257 -16.78 9.91 -10.72
N LEU A 258 -15.84 9.39 -9.93
CA LEU A 258 -15.81 9.50 -8.47
C LEU A 258 -14.66 10.43 -8.07
N VAL A 259 -14.95 11.39 -7.19
CA VAL A 259 -13.96 12.26 -6.56
C VAL A 259 -14.03 12.03 -5.05
N LEU A 260 -12.91 11.67 -4.47
CA LEU A 260 -12.77 11.39 -3.04
C LEU A 260 -12.00 12.49 -2.35
N ALA A 261 -12.55 12.99 -1.25
CA ALA A 261 -11.94 14.00 -0.39
C ALA A 261 -11.74 13.47 1.03
N TYR A 262 -10.72 13.96 1.73
CA TYR A 262 -10.39 13.50 3.08
C TYR A 262 -11.46 13.86 4.13
N ASN A 263 -12.15 15.00 3.98
CA ASN A 263 -13.23 15.41 4.89
C ASN A 263 -14.44 16.06 4.17
N LYS A 264 -15.53 16.28 4.93
CA LYS A 264 -16.80 16.82 4.41
C LYS A 264 -16.67 18.25 3.88
N THR A 265 -15.83 19.08 4.50
CA THR A 265 -15.57 20.46 4.06
C THR A 265 -14.90 20.49 2.70
N ALA A 266 -13.84 19.69 2.50
CA ALA A 266 -13.15 19.54 1.22
C ALA A 266 -14.05 18.95 0.13
N ALA A 267 -14.90 17.96 0.46
CA ALA A 267 -15.90 17.43 -0.47
C ALA A 267 -16.89 18.51 -0.94
N ASN A 268 -17.37 19.37 -0.03
CA ASN A 268 -18.25 20.49 -0.37
C ASN A 268 -17.52 21.56 -1.21
N GLU A 269 -16.30 21.95 -0.83
CA GLU A 269 -15.49 22.91 -1.59
C GLU A 269 -15.25 22.43 -3.03
N LEU A 270 -14.87 21.16 -3.19
CA LEU A 270 -14.67 20.53 -4.50
C LEU A 270 -15.94 20.54 -5.36
N LYS A 271 -17.10 20.31 -4.75
CA LYS A 271 -18.41 20.36 -5.41
C LYS A 271 -18.77 21.78 -5.87
N GLU A 272 -18.70 22.75 -4.97
CA GLU A 272 -18.97 24.16 -5.30
C GLU A 272 -18.02 24.68 -6.38
N ARG A 273 -16.73 24.33 -6.27
CA ARG A 273 -15.70 24.67 -7.25
C ARG A 273 -15.98 24.01 -8.59
N PHE A 274 -16.31 22.72 -8.62
CA PHE A 274 -16.67 22.01 -9.85
C PHE A 274 -17.84 22.70 -10.57
N ILE A 275 -18.94 23.00 -9.86
CA ILE A 275 -20.10 23.69 -10.43
C ILE A 275 -19.69 25.05 -11.02
N LYS A 276 -18.97 25.86 -10.23
CA LYS A 276 -18.48 27.18 -10.65
C LYS A 276 -17.60 27.11 -11.90
N ARG A 277 -16.71 26.11 -12.00
CA ARG A 277 -15.83 25.91 -13.16
C ARG A 277 -16.56 25.33 -14.36
N ALA A 278 -17.51 24.43 -14.18
CA ALA A 278 -18.38 23.93 -15.25
C ALA A 278 -19.14 25.08 -15.93
N THR A 279 -19.76 25.96 -15.12
CA THR A 279 -20.45 27.16 -15.61
C THR A 279 -19.50 28.11 -16.35
N HIS A 280 -18.32 28.39 -15.79
CA HIS A 280 -17.34 29.28 -16.42
C HIS A 280 -16.82 28.72 -17.76
N ALA A 281 -16.56 27.41 -17.83
CA ALA A 281 -16.18 26.70 -19.05
C ALA A 281 -17.35 26.48 -20.03
N LYS A 282 -18.56 26.98 -19.73
CA LYS A 282 -19.80 26.83 -20.53
C LYS A 282 -20.19 25.36 -20.78
N LEU A 283 -19.87 24.47 -19.82
CA LEU A 283 -20.19 23.05 -19.88
C LEU A 283 -21.51 22.79 -19.13
N HIS A 284 -22.57 22.48 -19.88
CA HIS A 284 -23.85 22.05 -19.32
C HIS A 284 -23.78 20.58 -18.88
N THR A 285 -23.20 20.35 -17.69
CA THR A 285 -23.02 19.02 -17.10
C THR A 285 -23.54 18.96 -15.67
N LYS A 286 -23.94 17.76 -15.24
CA LYS A 286 -24.07 17.45 -13.81
C LYS A 286 -22.69 17.37 -13.16
N GLU A 287 -22.67 17.48 -11.84
CA GLU A 287 -21.53 17.15 -10.99
C GLU A 287 -21.21 15.63 -11.03
N PRO A 288 -19.93 15.24 -10.87
CA PRO A 288 -19.55 13.86 -10.63
C PRO A 288 -19.97 13.40 -9.22
N THR A 289 -19.77 12.12 -8.89
CA THR A 289 -19.94 11.66 -7.50
C THR A 289 -18.80 12.22 -6.65
N ILE A 290 -19.05 13.22 -5.81
CA ILE A 290 -18.04 13.80 -4.90
C ILE A 290 -18.40 13.40 -3.46
N LEU A 291 -17.53 12.64 -2.81
CA LEU A 291 -17.78 12.03 -1.49
C LEU A 291 -16.51 12.01 -0.61
N THR A 292 -16.68 11.78 0.68
CA THR A 292 -15.59 11.28 1.54
C THR A 292 -15.54 9.76 1.51
N PHE A 293 -14.43 9.16 1.96
CA PHE A 293 -14.32 7.71 2.17
C PHE A 293 -15.49 7.15 2.98
N HIS A 294 -15.82 7.80 4.10
CA HIS A 294 -16.93 7.41 4.96
C HIS A 294 -18.30 7.52 4.25
N ALA A 295 -18.55 8.60 3.53
CA ALA A 295 -19.81 8.76 2.78
C ALA A 295 -19.93 7.76 1.61
N LEU A 296 -18.81 7.36 1.00
CA LEU A 296 -18.78 6.28 0.01
C LEU A 296 -19.03 4.92 0.66
N GLY A 297 -18.37 4.59 1.77
CA GLY A 297 -18.61 3.35 2.52
C GLY A 297 -20.08 3.17 2.89
N LEU A 298 -20.71 4.23 3.41
CA LEU A 298 -22.15 4.28 3.70
C LEU A 298 -22.99 4.00 2.43
N LYS A 299 -22.71 4.68 1.32
CA LYS A 299 -23.43 4.52 0.04
C LYS A 299 -23.31 3.09 -0.52
N LEU A 300 -22.13 2.46 -0.38
CA LEU A 300 -21.87 1.09 -0.82
C LEU A 300 -22.67 0.08 0.02
N LEU A 301 -22.66 0.21 1.35
CA LEU A 301 -23.42 -0.68 2.23
C LEU A 301 -24.94 -0.54 2.08
N GLN A 302 -25.44 0.69 1.90
CA GLN A 302 -26.86 0.94 1.62
C GLN A 302 -27.28 0.26 0.29
N SER A 303 -26.43 0.35 -0.73
CA SER A 303 -26.67 -0.30 -2.03
C SER A 303 -26.65 -1.83 -1.91
N ALA A 304 -25.78 -2.38 -1.05
CA ALA A 304 -25.71 -3.80 -0.71
C ALA A 304 -26.82 -4.26 0.29
N LYS A 305 -27.74 -3.37 0.67
CA LYS A 305 -28.85 -3.63 1.62
C LYS A 305 -28.41 -4.18 2.99
N LYS A 306 -27.18 -3.86 3.43
CA LYS A 306 -26.71 -4.25 4.77
C LYS A 306 -27.32 -3.30 5.81
N PRO A 307 -27.71 -3.78 7.00
CA PRO A 307 -28.13 -2.89 8.09
C PRO A 307 -26.94 -2.00 8.49
N ILE A 308 -27.20 -0.73 8.77
CA ILE A 308 -26.18 0.25 9.15
C ILE A 308 -26.67 1.04 10.35
N GLU A 309 -26.39 0.53 11.53
CA GLU A 309 -26.43 1.32 12.76
C GLU A 309 -24.99 1.76 13.06
N LEU A 310 -24.71 3.06 13.00
CA LEU A 310 -23.40 3.59 13.41
C LEU A 310 -23.41 3.71 14.93
N SER A 311 -22.42 3.08 15.59
CA SER A 311 -22.30 3.18 17.04
C SER A 311 -22.05 4.63 17.45
N LYS A 312 -22.65 5.02 18.58
CA LYS A 312 -22.42 6.35 19.19
C LYS A 312 -20.94 6.61 19.45
N PHE A 313 -20.12 5.57 19.67
CA PHE A 313 -18.67 5.71 19.85
C PHE A 313 -17.94 6.27 18.63
N ALA A 314 -18.46 6.05 17.42
CA ALA A 314 -17.88 6.60 16.20
C ALA A 314 -18.19 8.09 16.02
N THR A 315 -19.34 8.55 16.52
CA THR A 315 -19.83 9.93 16.34
C THR A 315 -19.65 10.83 17.55
N ASP A 316 -19.50 10.26 18.75
CA ASP A 316 -19.44 10.96 20.03
C ASP A 316 -18.24 10.44 20.86
N PRO A 317 -17.11 11.18 20.84
CA PRO A 317 -15.93 10.82 21.63
C PRO A 317 -16.16 10.78 23.13
N VAL A 318 -17.16 11.51 23.66
CA VAL A 318 -17.50 11.50 25.09
C VAL A 318 -18.17 10.18 25.47
N GLN A 319 -18.99 9.61 24.58
CA GLN A 319 -19.57 8.28 24.80
C GLN A 319 -18.53 7.17 24.75
N LEU A 320 -17.58 7.23 23.81
CA LEU A 320 -16.46 6.29 23.76
C LEU A 320 -15.59 6.37 25.04
N ASN A 321 -15.32 7.59 25.50
CA ASN A 321 -14.56 7.83 26.72
C ASN A 321 -15.30 7.27 27.95
N SER A 322 -16.56 7.68 28.14
CA SER A 322 -17.44 7.20 29.21
C SER A 322 -17.55 5.67 29.26
N TRP A 323 -17.69 5.02 28.10
CA TRP A 323 -17.70 3.56 28.01
C TRP A 323 -16.38 2.94 28.46
N LEU A 324 -15.22 3.43 27.99
CA LEU A 324 -13.94 2.86 28.39
C LEU A 324 -13.65 3.12 29.88
N THR A 325 -14.01 4.30 30.40
CA THR A 325 -13.96 4.63 31.83
C THR A 325 -14.80 3.65 32.65
N GLY A 326 -16.05 3.39 32.23
CA GLY A 326 -16.93 2.40 32.88
C GLY A 326 -16.36 0.97 32.81
N TRP A 327 -15.81 0.57 31.66
CA TRP A 327 -15.20 -0.75 31.48
C TRP A 327 -13.96 -0.94 32.36
N VAL A 328 -13.04 0.03 32.39
CA VAL A 328 -11.83 0.02 33.23
C VAL A 328 -12.22 0.01 34.71
N SER A 329 -13.19 0.84 35.11
CA SER A 329 -13.66 0.90 36.51
C SER A 329 -14.28 -0.43 36.96
N LYS A 330 -15.13 -1.03 36.12
CA LYS A 330 -15.71 -2.36 36.37
C LYS A 330 -14.63 -3.43 36.46
N LYS A 331 -13.63 -3.41 35.56
CA LYS A 331 -12.48 -4.33 35.59
C LYS A 331 -11.69 -4.22 36.88
N ILE A 332 -11.40 -3.00 37.34
CA ILE A 332 -10.73 -2.74 38.62
C ILE A 332 -11.51 -3.34 39.80
N GLN A 333 -12.84 -3.17 39.82
CA GLN A 333 -13.72 -3.70 40.88
C GLN A 333 -13.84 -5.23 40.86
N THR A 334 -13.87 -5.86 39.67
CA THR A 334 -14.06 -7.32 39.55
C THR A 334 -12.77 -8.13 39.55
N GLU A 335 -11.64 -7.54 39.14
CA GLU A 335 -10.35 -8.21 38.97
C GLU A 335 -9.25 -7.44 39.73
N PRO A 336 -9.05 -7.66 41.06
CA PRO A 336 -8.05 -6.95 41.86
C PRO A 336 -6.64 -6.86 41.26
N GLN A 337 -6.21 -7.91 40.54
CA GLN A 337 -4.91 -7.97 39.88
C GLN A 337 -4.80 -7.00 38.68
N PHE A 338 -5.92 -6.65 38.05
CA PHE A 338 -5.99 -5.69 36.94
C PHE A 338 -5.60 -4.28 37.40
N LEU A 339 -5.96 -3.88 38.62
CA LEU A 339 -5.66 -2.54 39.15
C LEU A 339 -4.15 -2.28 39.23
N LYS A 340 -3.39 -3.18 39.85
CA LYS A 340 -1.91 -3.08 39.91
C LYS A 340 -1.31 -3.10 38.50
N ALA A 341 -1.78 -4.00 37.63
CA ALA A 341 -1.32 -4.05 36.25
C ALA A 341 -1.62 -2.74 35.48
N PHE A 342 -2.78 -2.11 35.69
CA PHE A 342 -3.12 -0.83 35.06
C PHE A 342 -2.19 0.30 35.54
N ILE A 343 -1.94 0.38 36.86
CA ILE A 343 -1.00 1.35 37.46
C ILE A 343 0.40 1.19 36.88
N ASP A 344 0.90 -0.04 36.83
CA ASP A 344 2.25 -0.35 36.30
C ASP A 344 2.39 0.00 34.80
N LEU A 345 1.27 0.12 34.08
CA LEU A 345 1.22 0.47 32.66
C LEU A 345 0.87 1.95 32.39
N LEU A 346 0.62 2.78 33.43
CA LEU A 346 0.36 4.22 33.27
C LEU A 346 1.55 4.94 32.63
N HIS A 347 2.76 4.68 33.13
CA HIS A 347 4.01 5.27 32.65
C HIS A 347 4.85 4.24 31.88
N GLU A 348 5.49 4.65 30.79
CA GLU A 348 6.32 3.74 29.98
C GLU A 348 7.65 3.42 30.69
N PRO A 349 8.04 2.13 30.83
CA PRO A 349 9.27 1.72 31.50
C PRO A 349 10.53 2.11 30.73
N VAL A 350 11.17 3.22 31.12
CA VAL A 350 12.39 3.72 30.47
C VAL A 350 13.68 3.30 31.17
N ASP A 351 14.69 2.98 30.38
CA ASP A 351 16.05 2.69 30.86
C ASP A 351 16.91 3.96 30.79
N ILE A 352 17.41 4.43 31.92
CA ILE A 352 18.26 5.63 31.98
C ILE A 352 19.58 5.45 31.22
N PHE A 353 20.08 4.23 30.99
CA PHE A 353 21.31 3.97 30.24
C PHE A 353 21.08 3.90 28.72
N SER A 354 19.83 3.98 28.25
CA SER A 354 19.50 4.05 26.81
C SER A 354 19.74 5.43 26.20
N PHE A 355 19.88 6.48 27.03
CA PHE A 355 20.11 7.85 26.61
C PHE A 355 21.60 8.12 26.39
N LYS A 356 21.92 8.87 25.32
CA LYS A 356 23.30 9.22 24.96
C LYS A 356 23.85 10.39 25.76
N ASP A 357 22.98 11.34 26.11
CA ASP A 357 23.35 12.59 26.77
C ASP A 357 22.20 13.16 27.62
N ASN A 358 22.53 14.14 28.47
CA ASN A 358 21.56 14.77 29.36
C ASN A 358 20.44 15.50 28.61
N ALA A 359 20.73 16.13 27.46
CA ALA A 359 19.73 16.88 26.72
C ALA A 359 18.66 15.96 26.10
N GLN A 360 19.04 14.74 25.70
CA GLN A 360 18.09 13.70 25.29
C GLN A 360 17.21 13.26 26.46
N TYR A 361 17.81 13.07 27.64
CA TYR A 361 17.08 12.68 28.85
C TYR A 361 16.10 13.76 29.34
N GLU A 362 16.55 15.01 29.46
CA GLU A 362 15.71 16.13 29.91
C GLU A 362 14.52 16.38 28.98
N ARG A 363 14.72 16.28 27.66
CA ARG A 363 13.62 16.33 26.68
C ARG A 363 12.61 15.21 26.96
N TYR A 364 13.08 13.98 27.14
CA TYR A 364 12.21 12.84 27.41
C TYR A 364 11.42 13.01 28.72
N VAL A 365 12.06 13.45 29.81
CA VAL A 365 11.38 13.70 31.11
C VAL A 365 10.34 14.82 30.98
N ARG A 366 10.68 15.92 30.29
CA ARG A 366 9.77 17.05 30.05
C ARG A 366 8.56 16.63 29.23
N ASP A 367 8.78 15.85 28.18
CA ASP A 367 7.75 15.48 27.21
C ASP A 367 6.80 14.37 27.73
N ASN A 368 7.16 13.68 28.83
CA ASN A 368 6.36 12.62 29.46
C ASN A 368 5.76 12.95 30.85
N GLU A 369 6.07 14.13 31.42
CA GLU A 369 5.71 14.59 32.79
C GLU A 369 5.47 13.48 33.83
N TYR A 370 6.54 13.04 34.50
CA TYR A 370 6.43 12.08 35.60
C TYR A 370 5.73 12.65 36.83
N ARG A 371 4.51 12.19 37.09
CA ARG A 371 3.72 12.52 38.28
C ARG A 371 3.25 11.24 38.96
N SER A 372 3.51 11.15 40.27
CA SER A 372 3.12 9.99 41.09
C SER A 372 1.71 10.09 41.65
N LEU A 373 1.17 8.98 42.17
CA LEU A 373 -0.12 8.91 42.87
C LEU A 373 -0.21 9.83 44.09
N ALA A 374 0.90 10.09 44.77
CA ALA A 374 1.01 11.09 45.84
C ALA A 374 0.99 12.55 45.33
N GLY A 375 0.86 12.77 44.02
CA GLY A 375 0.82 14.10 43.39
C GLY A 375 2.20 14.72 43.08
N HIS A 376 3.29 14.15 43.61
CA HIS A 376 4.66 14.62 43.37
C HIS A 376 5.03 14.57 41.89
N LYS A 377 5.59 15.66 41.36
CA LYS A 377 6.25 15.72 40.06
C LYS A 377 7.72 15.36 40.24
N VAL A 378 8.15 14.23 39.68
CA VAL A 378 9.47 13.62 39.91
C VAL A 378 10.33 13.63 38.65
N LYS A 379 11.61 13.26 38.76
CA LYS A 379 12.62 13.41 37.68
C LYS A 379 12.95 12.12 36.94
N SER A 380 12.51 10.95 37.42
CA SER A 380 12.68 9.68 36.72
C SER A 380 11.48 8.74 36.86
N TYR A 381 11.37 7.79 35.93
CA TYR A 381 10.40 6.70 35.98
C TYR A 381 10.51 5.88 37.28
N GLN A 382 11.73 5.69 37.81
CA GLN A 382 11.94 4.87 38.99
C GLN A 382 11.56 5.60 40.28
N GLU A 383 11.71 6.93 40.32
CA GLU A 383 11.10 7.76 41.37
C GLU A 383 9.56 7.69 41.33
N VAL A 384 8.92 7.58 40.15
CA VAL A 384 7.46 7.34 40.08
C VAL A 384 7.11 6.01 40.73
N LEU A 385 7.84 4.94 40.41
CA LEU A 385 7.61 3.63 41.03
C LEU A 385 7.78 3.66 42.55
N ILE A 386 8.82 4.34 43.06
CA ILE A 386 9.08 4.49 44.50
C ILE A 386 7.96 5.31 45.16
N SER A 387 7.64 6.49 44.64
CA SER A 387 6.60 7.38 45.17
C SER A 387 5.21 6.72 45.15
N ASN A 388 4.88 6.03 44.06
CA ASN A 388 3.66 5.22 43.95
C ASN A 388 3.66 4.11 45.00
N TRP A 389 4.75 3.33 45.12
CA TRP A 389 4.81 2.23 46.09
C TRP A 389 4.68 2.72 47.53
N LEU A 390 5.35 3.81 47.91
CA LEU A 390 5.22 4.44 49.23
C LEU A 390 3.78 4.88 49.50
N HIS A 391 3.14 5.56 48.54
CA HIS A 391 1.75 5.98 48.65
C HIS A 391 0.78 4.80 48.81
N LEU A 392 0.96 3.75 47.99
CA LEU A 392 0.15 2.54 48.00
C LEU A 392 0.30 1.72 49.30
N ASN A 393 1.36 1.92 50.08
CA ASN A 393 1.60 1.29 51.39
C ASN A 393 1.33 2.24 52.57
N CYS A 394 0.60 3.34 52.35
CA CYS A 394 0.29 4.36 53.35
C CYS A 394 1.53 4.93 54.06
N VAL A 395 2.61 5.20 53.32
CA VAL A 395 3.81 5.87 53.82
C VAL A 395 3.82 7.34 53.34
N PRO A 396 3.41 8.32 54.17
CA PRO A 396 3.50 9.73 53.83
C PRO A 396 4.95 10.13 53.60
N HIS A 397 5.22 10.76 52.46
CA HIS A 397 6.56 11.16 52.05
C HIS A 397 6.50 12.52 51.34
N SER A 398 7.64 13.18 51.24
CA SER A 398 7.83 14.43 50.51
C SER A 398 8.99 14.30 49.55
N TYR A 399 8.89 14.94 48.39
CA TYR A 399 9.88 14.87 47.31
C TYR A 399 10.82 16.08 47.32
N GLU A 400 12.13 15.85 47.19
CA GLU A 400 13.19 16.88 47.10
C GLU A 400 13.10 18.02 48.14
N VAL A 401 12.80 17.66 49.39
CA VAL A 401 12.88 18.58 50.54
C VAL A 401 14.33 18.88 50.90
N ASN A 402 14.56 20.06 51.48
CA ASN A 402 15.88 20.44 51.98
C ASN A 402 16.32 19.51 53.12
N TYR A 403 17.53 18.96 53.03
CA TYR A 403 18.14 18.25 54.15
C TYR A 403 18.29 19.18 55.36
N HIS A 404 17.97 18.68 56.56
CA HIS A 404 17.79 19.53 57.75
C HIS A 404 19.10 20.05 58.36
N PHE A 405 20.22 19.36 58.14
CA PHE A 405 21.53 19.72 58.72
C PHE A 405 22.41 20.49 57.74
N SER A 406 23.34 21.28 58.29
CA SER A 406 24.31 22.03 57.49
C SER A 406 25.27 21.10 56.76
N GLN A 407 25.13 21.06 55.44
CA GLN A 407 26.14 20.51 54.54
C GLN A 407 27.37 21.41 54.47
N GLY A 408 28.56 20.82 54.35
CA GLY A 408 29.79 21.55 54.01
C GLY A 408 29.77 22.07 52.57
N ALA A 409 30.81 22.83 52.20
CA ALA A 409 30.98 23.42 50.86
C ALA A 409 31.27 22.40 49.74
N GLU A 410 31.16 21.10 50.00
CA GLU A 410 31.51 20.01 49.08
C GLU A 410 30.40 19.68 48.06
N LEU A 411 29.17 20.18 48.26
CA LEU A 411 28.06 20.05 47.31
C LEU A 411 27.73 21.36 46.59
N SER A 412 27.48 21.29 45.28
CA SER A 412 27.01 22.42 44.48
C SER A 412 25.51 22.69 44.74
N GLY A 413 25.21 23.52 45.72
CA GLY A 413 23.84 23.88 46.11
C GLY A 413 23.24 22.94 47.16
N GLN A 414 22.06 23.30 47.66
CA GLN A 414 21.45 22.64 48.81
C GLN A 414 21.10 21.16 48.54
N TYR A 415 21.50 20.29 49.47
CA TYR A 415 21.26 18.86 49.43
C TYR A 415 19.78 18.59 49.63
N LYS A 416 19.24 17.82 48.68
CA LYS A 416 17.86 17.35 48.65
C LYS A 416 17.89 15.85 48.38
N PRO A 417 17.57 15.02 49.38
CA PRO A 417 17.28 13.61 49.17
C PRO A 417 16.05 13.48 48.26
N ASP A 418 15.99 12.44 47.43
CA ASP A 418 14.87 12.25 46.49
C ASP A 418 13.54 12.18 47.25
N PHE A 419 13.53 11.45 48.37
CA PHE A 419 12.39 11.37 49.28
C PHE A 419 12.78 11.55 50.75
N TYR A 420 11.85 12.11 51.51
CA TYR A 420 11.88 12.18 52.97
C TYR A 420 10.56 11.63 53.52
N ILE A 421 10.60 10.89 54.62
CA ILE A 421 9.45 10.25 55.27
C ILE A 421 9.32 10.87 56.67
N PRO A 422 8.52 11.95 56.85
CA PRO A 422 8.60 12.79 58.03
C PRO A 422 8.24 12.11 59.34
N GLN A 423 7.33 11.14 59.31
CA GLN A 423 6.85 10.44 60.50
C GLN A 423 7.94 9.59 61.19
N TYR A 424 8.97 9.18 60.45
CA TYR A 424 10.01 8.28 60.91
C TYR A 424 11.41 8.91 60.89
N ASP A 425 11.54 10.19 60.47
CA ASP A 425 12.80 10.89 60.20
C ASP A 425 13.76 10.10 59.30
N ILE A 426 13.21 9.54 58.21
CA ILE A 426 13.95 8.72 57.24
C ILE A 426 14.11 9.48 55.93
N TYR A 427 15.33 9.53 55.43
CA TYR A 427 15.66 9.98 54.08
C TYR A 427 15.86 8.78 53.15
N LEU A 428 15.49 8.92 51.88
CA LEU A 428 15.60 7.88 50.86
C LEU A 428 16.19 8.46 49.56
N GLU A 429 17.21 7.77 49.05
CA GLU A 429 17.88 8.06 47.78
C GLU A 429 17.63 6.96 46.74
N HIS A 430 17.59 7.36 45.47
CA HIS A 430 17.53 6.49 44.31
C HIS A 430 18.71 6.75 43.36
N PHE A 431 19.75 5.92 43.48
CA PHE A 431 20.98 6.11 42.70
C PHE A 431 20.91 5.45 41.32
N GLY A 432 21.16 6.25 40.28
CA GLY A 432 21.15 5.84 38.88
C GLY A 432 22.37 5.00 38.45
N ILE A 433 22.74 3.97 39.22
CA ILE A 433 23.91 3.11 38.96
C ILE A 433 23.60 1.62 38.83
N ASP A 434 24.46 0.91 38.10
CA ASP A 434 24.50 -0.56 38.07
C ASP A 434 25.33 -1.16 39.23
N ARG A 435 25.45 -2.50 39.27
CA ARG A 435 26.23 -3.21 40.31
C ARG A 435 27.72 -2.92 40.28
N GLN A 436 28.25 -2.42 39.17
CA GLN A 436 29.65 -2.04 38.98
C GLN A 436 29.85 -0.53 39.26
N GLY A 437 28.80 0.16 39.72
CA GLY A 437 28.79 1.59 39.98
C GLY A 437 28.84 2.44 38.71
N ASN A 438 28.61 1.88 37.52
CA ASN A 438 28.54 2.67 36.28
C ASN A 438 27.31 3.57 36.29
N THR A 439 27.43 4.70 35.62
CA THR A 439 26.39 5.72 35.44
C THR A 439 25.97 5.81 33.98
N ARG A 440 24.94 6.62 33.69
CA ARG A 440 24.63 7.08 32.33
C ARG A 440 25.87 7.72 31.68
N ALA A 441 26.00 7.59 30.35
CA ALA A 441 27.25 7.86 29.61
C ALA A 441 27.82 9.28 29.75
N ASP A 442 26.97 10.28 29.95
CA ASP A 442 27.29 11.68 30.15
C ASP A 442 27.60 12.06 31.62
N ILE A 443 27.26 11.19 32.57
CA ILE A 443 27.52 11.40 33.99
C ILE A 443 28.90 10.84 34.33
N ASN A 444 29.76 11.65 34.94
CA ASN A 444 31.09 11.19 35.36
C ASN A 444 30.96 10.15 36.49
N LYS A 445 31.20 8.89 36.16
CA LYS A 445 31.15 7.75 37.09
C LYS A 445 31.87 8.02 38.42
N LYS A 446 33.10 8.54 38.37
CA LYS A 446 33.93 8.73 39.57
C LYS A 446 33.29 9.76 40.51
N ASN A 447 32.99 10.96 39.99
CA ASN A 447 32.35 12.04 40.73
C ASN A 447 30.99 11.60 41.32
N TYR A 448 30.16 10.91 40.53
CA TYR A 448 28.85 10.44 41.01
C TYR A 448 28.99 9.43 42.17
N ASN A 449 29.94 8.49 42.11
CA ASN A 449 30.19 7.57 43.22
C ASN A 449 30.80 8.27 44.46
N GLU A 450 31.63 9.31 44.24
CA GLU A 450 32.14 10.17 45.31
C GLU A 450 31.00 10.94 46.00
N GLN A 451 30.00 11.42 45.24
CA GLN A 451 28.79 12.05 45.80
C GLN A 451 27.94 11.05 46.62
N ILE A 452 27.78 9.80 46.17
CA ILE A 452 27.10 8.75 46.96
C ILE A 452 27.84 8.52 48.29
N ALA A 453 29.18 8.40 48.25
CA ALA A 453 29.99 8.22 49.45
C ALA A 453 29.91 9.44 50.39
N PHE A 454 29.88 10.66 49.84
CA PHE A 454 29.67 11.89 50.59
C PHE A 454 28.30 11.90 51.28
N LYS A 455 27.19 11.60 50.58
CA LYS A 455 25.84 11.55 51.16
C LYS A 455 25.79 10.57 52.33
N ARG A 456 26.28 9.34 52.16
CA ARG A 456 26.39 8.34 53.24
C ARG A 456 27.16 8.84 54.46
N LYS A 457 28.30 9.52 54.23
CA LYS A 457 29.12 10.11 55.29
C LYS A 457 28.37 11.24 56.00
N LEU A 458 27.68 12.12 55.27
CA LEU A 458 26.92 13.23 55.81
C LEU A 458 25.79 12.75 56.73
N HIS A 459 25.00 11.74 56.30
CA HIS A 459 23.97 11.15 57.16
C HIS A 459 24.56 10.52 58.42
N LYS A 460 25.64 9.73 58.27
CA LYS A 460 26.35 9.14 59.41
C LYS A 460 26.95 10.18 60.38
N GLN A 461 27.34 11.36 59.90
CA GLN A 461 27.89 12.43 60.73
C GLN A 461 26.82 13.21 61.51
N ASN A 462 25.57 13.24 61.03
CA ASN A 462 24.45 13.93 61.67
C ASN A 462 23.46 12.97 62.36
N ASP A 463 23.80 11.68 62.43
CA ASP A 463 22.99 10.61 63.02
C ASP A 463 21.59 10.45 62.41
N THR A 464 21.46 10.70 61.10
CA THR A 464 20.20 10.57 60.34
C THR A 464 20.09 9.24 59.60
N THR A 465 18.87 8.74 59.44
CA THR A 465 18.62 7.48 58.73
C THR A 465 18.56 7.71 57.21
N LEU A 466 19.47 7.06 56.47
CA LEU A 466 19.47 7.00 55.02
C LEU A 466 19.12 5.60 54.51
N LEU A 467 18.06 5.50 53.71
CA LEU A 467 17.74 4.33 52.90
C LEU A 467 18.21 4.54 51.45
N GLU A 468 18.55 3.45 50.77
CA GLU A 468 19.13 3.51 49.44
C GLU A 468 18.44 2.51 48.50
N THR A 469 18.04 3.00 47.33
CA THR A 469 17.66 2.17 46.18
C THR A 469 18.52 2.52 44.98
N PHE A 470 18.57 1.62 44.00
CA PHE A 470 19.49 1.72 42.88
C PHE A 470 18.80 1.30 41.59
N HIS A 471 19.29 1.81 40.45
CA HIS A 471 18.83 1.41 39.13
C HIS A 471 18.90 -0.12 38.91
N TYR A 472 19.94 -0.79 39.41
CA TYR A 472 20.02 -2.26 39.36
C TYR A 472 18.90 -2.98 40.14
N ASN A 473 18.31 -2.38 41.18
CA ASN A 473 17.15 -2.99 41.86
C ASN A 473 15.93 -3.05 40.93
N TRP A 474 15.73 -2.04 40.09
CA TRP A 474 14.68 -2.07 39.07
C TRP A 474 14.96 -3.07 37.96
N VAL A 475 16.18 -3.07 37.42
CA VAL A 475 16.59 -4.01 36.36
C VAL A 475 16.44 -5.48 36.81
N GLU A 476 16.69 -5.77 38.08
CA GLU A 476 16.53 -7.10 38.68
C GLU A 476 15.08 -7.44 39.12
N GLY A 477 14.12 -6.52 38.98
CA GLY A 477 12.74 -6.71 39.45
C GLY A 477 12.60 -6.75 40.98
N LYS A 478 13.54 -6.16 41.72
CA LYS A 478 13.64 -6.20 43.20
C LYS A 478 13.41 -4.86 43.89
N LEU A 479 13.10 -3.78 43.17
CA LEU A 479 12.96 -2.43 43.72
C LEU A 479 11.96 -2.37 44.88
N GLU A 480 10.72 -2.82 44.66
CA GLU A 480 9.67 -2.85 45.69
C GLU A 480 10.07 -3.73 46.90
N GLN A 481 10.63 -4.92 46.66
CA GLN A 481 11.09 -5.82 47.72
C GLN A 481 12.24 -5.20 48.55
N THR A 482 13.16 -4.48 47.90
CA THR A 482 14.31 -3.81 48.53
C THR A 482 13.85 -2.67 49.42
N LEU A 483 12.88 -1.88 48.95
CA LEU A 483 12.26 -0.78 49.69
C LEU A 483 11.47 -1.31 50.89
N ALA A 484 10.59 -2.30 50.69
CA ALA A 484 9.82 -2.95 51.75
C ALA A 484 10.70 -3.53 52.87
N LYS A 485 11.81 -4.17 52.51
CA LYS A 485 12.76 -4.73 53.49
C LYS A 485 13.40 -3.61 54.33
N GLN A 486 13.91 -2.57 53.69
CA GLN A 486 14.59 -1.47 54.37
C GLN A 486 13.65 -0.70 55.33
N LEU A 487 12.42 -0.41 54.88
CA LEU A 487 11.42 0.27 55.70
C LEU A 487 11.03 -0.56 56.93
N LYS A 488 10.75 -1.86 56.76
CA LYS A 488 10.46 -2.77 57.89
C LYS A 488 11.62 -2.89 58.88
N GLN A 489 12.87 -2.83 58.42
CA GLN A 489 14.05 -2.85 59.31
C GLN A 489 14.16 -1.61 60.20
N HIS A 490 13.50 -0.50 59.82
CA HIS A 490 13.43 0.74 60.60
C HIS A 490 12.05 0.93 61.24
N ASN A 491 11.31 -0.17 61.45
CA ASN A 491 9.99 -0.21 62.08
C ASN A 491 8.92 0.69 61.42
N VAL A 492 9.06 0.97 60.13
CA VAL A 492 8.01 1.66 59.35
C VAL A 492 6.82 0.72 59.18
N GLU A 493 5.66 1.15 59.66
CA GLU A 493 4.40 0.45 59.42
C GLU A 493 4.02 0.56 57.94
N LEU A 494 3.62 -0.58 57.36
CA LEU A 494 3.21 -0.68 55.96
C LEU A 494 1.80 -1.24 55.91
N THR A 495 0.82 -0.37 55.66
CA THR A 495 -0.60 -0.68 55.57
C THR A 495 -1.07 -0.44 54.13
N PRO A 496 -1.11 -1.47 53.27
CA PRO A 496 -1.53 -1.30 51.88
C PRO A 496 -2.93 -0.71 51.77
N LEU A 497 -3.10 0.29 50.90
CA LEU A 497 -4.41 0.82 50.53
C LEU A 497 -5.29 -0.29 49.95
N SER A 498 -6.58 -0.25 50.24
CA SER A 498 -7.57 -1.09 49.57
C SER A 498 -7.73 -0.70 48.09
N ASN A 499 -8.22 -1.62 47.26
CA ASN A 499 -8.43 -1.36 45.83
C ASN A 499 -9.35 -0.15 45.58
N ASP A 500 -10.35 0.06 46.44
CA ASP A 500 -11.29 1.17 46.32
C ASP A 500 -10.61 2.51 46.64
N GLU A 501 -9.77 2.57 47.67
CA GLU A 501 -8.96 3.77 47.97
C GLU A 501 -7.97 4.08 46.86
N ILE A 502 -7.29 3.06 46.31
CA ILE A 502 -6.37 3.20 45.18
C ILE A 502 -7.12 3.71 43.93
N PHE A 503 -8.33 3.19 43.66
CA PHE A 503 -9.18 3.66 42.57
C PHE A 503 -9.61 5.13 42.77
N HIS A 504 -10.00 5.50 44.00
CA HIS A 504 -10.31 6.89 44.34
C HIS A 504 -9.10 7.81 44.15
N THR A 505 -7.89 7.42 44.56
CA THR A 505 -6.65 8.17 44.30
C THR A 505 -6.40 8.34 42.80
N LEU A 506 -6.51 7.26 42.00
CA LEU A 506 -6.31 7.30 40.55
C LEU A 506 -7.29 8.24 39.84
N ASN A 507 -8.55 8.22 40.27
CA ASN A 507 -9.60 9.06 39.71
C ASN A 507 -9.41 10.53 40.11
N ASN A 508 -9.19 10.80 41.41
CA ASN A 508 -9.04 12.16 41.95
C ASN A 508 -7.74 12.85 41.48
N SER A 509 -6.69 12.09 41.18
CA SER A 509 -5.43 12.62 40.61
C SER A 509 -5.49 12.84 39.09
N GLY A 510 -6.58 12.45 38.41
CA GLY A 510 -6.72 12.52 36.96
C GLY A 510 -5.89 11.48 36.17
N GLN A 511 -5.09 10.65 36.84
CA GLN A 511 -4.23 9.65 36.17
C GLN A 511 -5.04 8.55 35.50
N LEU A 512 -6.20 8.18 36.07
CA LEU A 512 -7.16 7.26 35.44
C LEU A 512 -7.56 7.77 34.04
N GLN A 513 -7.96 9.04 33.96
CA GLN A 513 -8.38 9.69 32.71
C GLN A 513 -7.24 9.78 31.69
N GLN A 514 -6.03 10.16 32.13
CA GLN A 514 -4.84 10.19 31.26
C GLN A 514 -4.50 8.80 30.69
N GLY A 515 -4.63 7.75 31.50
CA GLY A 515 -4.50 6.36 31.06
C GLY A 515 -5.54 5.98 30.02
N ILE A 516 -6.81 6.31 30.26
CA ILE A 516 -7.94 6.06 29.36
C ILE A 516 -7.75 6.78 28.02
N ASP A 517 -7.41 8.06 28.03
CA ASP A 517 -7.18 8.85 26.81
C ASP A 517 -6.00 8.31 25.97
N LYS A 518 -4.96 7.78 26.62
CA LYS A 518 -3.87 7.06 25.97
C LYS A 518 -4.39 5.79 25.29
N TYR A 519 -5.16 4.96 25.99
CA TYR A 519 -5.66 3.70 25.44
C TYR A 519 -6.74 3.88 24.36
N ILE A 520 -7.53 4.96 24.38
CA ILE A 520 -8.44 5.32 23.26
C ILE A 520 -7.64 5.57 21.98
N LYS A 521 -6.54 6.34 22.04
CA LYS A 521 -5.68 6.59 20.87
C LYS A 521 -5.07 5.30 20.33
N CYS A 522 -4.64 4.40 21.22
CA CYS A 522 -4.14 3.08 20.83
C CYS A 522 -5.24 2.22 20.18
N LEU A 523 -6.44 2.19 20.76
CA LEU A 523 -7.60 1.47 20.20
C LEU A 523 -7.94 1.99 18.80
N GLN A 524 -8.04 3.31 18.62
CA GLN A 524 -8.29 3.93 17.31
C GLN A 524 -7.21 3.52 16.29
N ALA A 525 -5.92 3.57 16.65
CA ALA A 525 -4.85 3.11 15.76
C ALA A 525 -4.97 1.61 15.40
N ILE A 526 -5.34 0.76 16.36
CA ILE A 526 -5.57 -0.69 16.14
C ILE A 526 -6.72 -0.93 15.14
N ARG A 527 -7.83 -0.19 15.27
CA ARG A 527 -9.00 -0.28 14.37
C ARG A 527 -8.65 0.18 12.95
N VAL A 528 -8.04 1.35 12.82
CA VAL A 528 -7.66 1.98 11.55
C VAL A 528 -6.61 1.17 10.77
N GLU A 529 -5.65 0.56 11.46
CA GLU A 529 -4.63 -0.33 10.87
C GLU A 529 -5.10 -1.79 10.73
N GLN A 530 -6.29 -2.14 11.24
CA GLN A 530 -6.86 -3.50 11.27
C GLN A 530 -5.92 -4.55 11.89
N LEU A 531 -5.28 -4.20 13.01
CA LEU A 531 -4.27 -5.07 13.63
C LEU A 531 -4.92 -6.27 14.34
N SER A 532 -4.54 -7.48 13.92
CA SER A 532 -4.83 -8.68 14.71
C SER A 532 -4.05 -8.71 16.04
N ASN A 533 -4.50 -9.51 17.00
CA ASN A 533 -3.90 -9.64 18.33
C ASN A 533 -2.39 -9.97 18.26
N LYS A 534 -1.95 -10.72 17.23
CA LYS A 534 -0.53 -11.00 16.96
C LYS A 534 0.23 -9.77 16.43
N GLN A 535 -0.39 -8.95 15.59
CA GLN A 535 0.20 -7.72 15.06
C GLN A 535 0.28 -6.62 16.13
N ILE A 536 -0.70 -6.51 17.03
CA ILE A 536 -0.65 -5.62 18.20
C ILE A 536 0.61 -5.93 19.03
N ALA A 537 0.78 -7.20 19.43
CA ALA A 537 1.95 -7.63 20.19
C ALA A 537 3.27 -7.40 19.44
N LEU A 538 3.30 -7.62 18.12
CA LEU A 538 4.49 -7.38 17.29
C LEU A 538 4.86 -5.89 17.20
N ARG A 539 3.88 -4.99 17.03
CA ARG A 539 4.09 -3.54 16.89
C ARG A 539 4.65 -2.92 18.17
N ILE A 540 4.13 -3.32 19.34
CA ILE A 540 4.63 -2.88 20.65
C ILE A 540 6.01 -3.50 20.95
N LYS A 541 6.29 -4.73 20.50
CA LYS A 541 7.63 -5.32 20.57
C LYS A 541 8.64 -4.53 19.72
N GLN A 542 8.21 -4.05 18.55
CA GLN A 542 9.05 -3.31 17.60
C GLN A 542 9.35 -1.87 18.05
N SER A 543 8.52 -1.25 18.90
CA SER A 543 8.81 0.07 19.47
C SER A 543 9.87 0.05 20.59
N GLY A 544 10.30 -1.13 21.06
CA GLY A 544 11.33 -1.27 22.08
C GLY A 544 10.83 -1.21 23.52
N ILE A 545 9.51 -1.13 23.73
CA ILE A 545 8.88 -1.07 25.06
C ILE A 545 9.25 -2.31 25.89
N LYS A 546 9.87 -2.10 27.06
CA LYS A 546 10.06 -3.17 28.06
C LYS A 546 8.70 -3.67 28.55
N ASN A 547 8.58 -4.96 28.82
CA ASN A 547 7.33 -5.62 29.18
C ASN A 547 6.18 -5.46 28.14
N TYR A 548 6.50 -5.32 26.84
CA TYR A 548 5.52 -5.19 25.74
C TYR A 548 4.33 -6.15 25.79
N GLN A 549 4.50 -7.35 26.37
CA GLN A 549 3.44 -8.35 26.53
C GLN A 549 2.29 -7.86 27.42
N GLN A 550 2.57 -7.10 28.48
CA GLN A 550 1.52 -6.57 29.37
C GLN A 550 0.69 -5.50 28.66
N TYR A 551 1.36 -4.56 27.97
CA TYR A 551 0.69 -3.58 27.10
C TYR A 551 -0.13 -4.26 25.99
N ALA A 552 0.43 -5.27 25.34
CA ALA A 552 -0.26 -6.02 24.29
C ALA A 552 -1.51 -6.73 24.83
N ASN A 553 -1.42 -7.39 25.98
CA ASN A 553 -2.54 -8.09 26.61
C ASN A 553 -3.65 -7.13 27.04
N LEU A 554 -3.32 -5.93 27.55
CA LEU A 554 -4.30 -4.91 27.89
C LEU A 554 -4.98 -4.34 26.63
N LEU A 555 -4.21 -4.01 25.60
CA LEU A 555 -4.73 -3.49 24.34
C LEU A 555 -5.61 -4.50 23.59
N VAL A 556 -5.24 -5.78 23.61
CA VAL A 556 -6.09 -6.88 23.11
C VAL A 556 -7.40 -6.96 23.89
N GLN A 557 -7.37 -6.93 25.23
CA GLN A 557 -8.61 -6.94 26.02
C GLN A 557 -9.52 -5.73 25.76
N ILE A 558 -8.95 -4.53 25.60
CA ILE A 558 -9.71 -3.32 25.25
C ILE A 558 -10.30 -3.43 23.84
N HIS A 559 -9.54 -3.94 22.87
CA HIS A 559 -10.02 -4.16 21.50
C HIS A 559 -11.11 -5.23 21.42
N ASP A 560 -10.93 -6.38 22.07
CA ASP A 560 -11.93 -7.45 22.12
C ASP A 560 -13.21 -6.97 22.84
N ALA A 561 -13.08 -6.20 23.93
CA ALA A 561 -14.21 -5.59 24.63
C ALA A 561 -14.97 -4.58 23.74
N TYR A 562 -14.25 -3.75 22.99
CA TYR A 562 -14.84 -2.77 22.06
C TYR A 562 -15.61 -3.47 20.93
N ILE A 563 -15.04 -4.51 20.32
CA ILE A 563 -15.71 -5.34 19.32
C ILE A 563 -16.98 -6.00 19.89
N ASN A 564 -16.91 -6.57 21.09
CA ASN A 564 -18.05 -7.20 21.73
C ASN A 564 -19.18 -6.19 22.03
N GLU A 565 -18.83 -4.96 22.41
CA GLU A 565 -19.78 -3.88 22.62
C GLU A 565 -20.45 -3.41 21.31
N LEU A 566 -19.69 -3.23 20.22
CA LEU A 566 -20.25 -2.94 18.89
C LEU A 566 -21.24 -4.04 18.45
N ASN A 567 -20.85 -5.31 18.61
CA ASN A 567 -21.72 -6.45 18.32
C ASN A 567 -22.99 -6.47 19.20
N ALA A 568 -22.88 -6.15 20.49
CA ALA A 568 -24.02 -6.07 21.40
C ALA A 568 -25.00 -4.95 21.02
N GLN A 569 -24.47 -3.82 20.52
CA GLN A 569 -25.26 -2.72 19.95
C GLN A 569 -25.84 -3.04 18.56
N SER A 570 -25.50 -4.19 17.96
CA SER A 570 -25.78 -4.49 16.53
C SER A 570 -25.27 -3.40 15.57
N ALA A 571 -24.22 -2.69 15.98
CA ALA A 571 -23.74 -1.48 15.36
C ALA A 571 -22.31 -1.64 14.82
N ILE A 572 -21.90 -0.70 13.97
CA ILE A 572 -20.56 -0.66 13.35
C ILE A 572 -19.88 0.67 13.67
N ASP A 573 -18.55 0.69 13.66
CA ASP A 573 -17.78 1.93 13.62
C ASP A 573 -17.47 2.36 12.17
N PHE A 574 -16.71 3.46 12.02
CA PHE A 574 -16.32 3.96 10.71
C PHE A 574 -15.32 3.05 9.97
N ASP A 575 -14.47 2.29 10.68
CA ASP A 575 -13.50 1.38 10.07
C ASP A 575 -14.20 0.10 9.57
N ASP A 576 -15.11 -0.47 10.37
CA ASP A 576 -16.01 -1.56 9.98
C ASP A 576 -16.81 -1.20 8.73
N MET A 577 -17.29 0.03 8.63
CA MET A 577 -18.02 0.50 7.46
C MET A 577 -17.18 0.41 6.18
N ILE A 578 -15.91 0.84 6.23
CA ILE A 578 -14.96 0.74 5.09
C ILE A 578 -14.61 -0.73 4.79
N ILE A 579 -14.40 -1.54 5.83
CA ILE A 579 -14.11 -2.99 5.71
C ILE A 579 -15.27 -3.72 5.03
N GLN A 580 -16.50 -3.50 5.50
CA GLN A 580 -17.69 -4.16 4.97
C GLN A 580 -18.04 -3.68 3.56
N ALA A 581 -17.84 -2.39 3.26
CA ALA A 581 -17.99 -1.85 1.92
C ALA A 581 -16.99 -2.47 0.93
N THR A 582 -15.73 -2.63 1.34
CA THR A 582 -14.71 -3.30 0.54
C THR A 582 -15.04 -4.78 0.31
N LYS A 583 -15.51 -5.49 1.34
CA LYS A 583 -16.02 -6.87 1.20
C LYS A 583 -17.18 -6.97 0.21
N ALA A 584 -18.12 -6.02 0.24
CA ALA A 584 -19.26 -5.96 -0.69
C ALA A 584 -18.82 -5.72 -2.15
N ILE A 585 -17.78 -4.91 -2.38
CA ILE A 585 -17.19 -4.72 -3.71
C ILE A 585 -16.52 -6.02 -4.19
N VAL A 586 -15.68 -6.64 -3.36
CA VAL A 586 -14.93 -7.85 -3.74
C VAL A 586 -15.83 -9.07 -3.99
N SER A 587 -16.97 -9.17 -3.29
CA SER A 587 -17.96 -10.23 -3.53
C SER A 587 -18.87 -9.98 -4.74
N GLY A 588 -18.88 -8.77 -5.30
CA GLY A 588 -19.79 -8.38 -6.38
C GLY A 588 -21.19 -7.97 -5.92
N ASP A 589 -21.41 -7.72 -4.62
CA ASP A 589 -22.69 -7.20 -4.07
C ASP A 589 -23.02 -5.80 -4.62
N PHE A 590 -22.02 -5.08 -5.15
CA PHE A 590 -22.14 -3.73 -5.69
C PHE A 590 -21.62 -3.63 -7.13
N ASN A 591 -22.46 -3.13 -8.04
CA ASN A 591 -22.07 -2.79 -9.41
C ASN A 591 -21.35 -1.44 -9.45
N ILE A 592 -20.04 -1.44 -9.74
CA ILE A 592 -19.20 -0.22 -9.81
C ILE A 592 -19.60 0.61 -11.04
N PRO A 593 -20.15 1.83 -10.89
CA PRO A 593 -20.50 2.68 -12.03
C PRO A 593 -19.32 3.53 -12.52
N TRP A 594 -18.25 3.63 -11.72
CA TRP A 594 -17.15 4.57 -11.94
C TRP A 594 -16.06 3.96 -12.85
N SER A 595 -15.67 4.70 -13.88
CA SER A 595 -14.52 4.37 -14.74
C SER A 595 -13.28 5.21 -14.40
N HIS A 596 -13.45 6.27 -13.61
CA HIS A 596 -12.37 7.14 -13.15
C HIS A 596 -12.60 7.48 -11.67
N ILE A 597 -11.58 7.21 -10.85
CA ILE A 597 -11.54 7.59 -9.43
C ILE A 597 -10.42 8.60 -9.26
N LEU A 598 -10.77 9.79 -8.77
CA LEU A 598 -9.87 10.88 -8.44
C LEU A 598 -9.85 11.03 -6.91
N VAL A 599 -8.67 11.24 -6.34
CA VAL A 599 -8.50 11.24 -4.88
C VAL A 599 -7.66 12.46 -4.51
N ASP A 600 -8.25 13.36 -3.71
CA ASP A 600 -7.52 14.49 -3.12
C ASP A 600 -6.79 14.05 -1.85
N GLU A 601 -5.66 14.70 -1.59
CA GLU A 601 -4.82 14.45 -0.41
C GLU A 601 -4.57 12.96 -0.10
N PHE A 602 -4.12 12.21 -1.12
CA PHE A 602 -3.92 10.76 -1.04
C PHE A 602 -2.99 10.32 0.11
N GLN A 603 -2.05 11.16 0.53
CA GLN A 603 -1.17 10.89 1.67
C GLN A 603 -1.87 10.89 3.04
N ASP A 604 -3.02 11.57 3.17
CA ASP A 604 -3.76 11.73 4.42
C ASP A 604 -4.84 10.64 4.62
N ILE A 605 -4.71 9.54 3.87
CA ILE A 605 -5.65 8.43 3.82
C ILE A 605 -5.18 7.28 4.73
N SER A 606 -6.10 6.73 5.53
CA SER A 606 -5.82 5.60 6.41
C SER A 606 -5.45 4.32 5.67
N SER A 607 -4.73 3.40 6.34
CA SER A 607 -4.34 2.10 5.78
C SER A 607 -5.55 1.28 5.28
N ALA A 608 -6.66 1.28 6.01
CA ALA A 608 -7.93 0.68 5.58
C ALA A 608 -8.48 1.30 4.29
N SER A 609 -8.47 2.63 4.19
CA SER A 609 -8.94 3.36 3.01
C SER A 609 -8.00 3.18 1.81
N ASN A 610 -6.69 3.08 2.04
CA ASN A 610 -5.68 2.79 0.99
C ASN A 610 -5.84 1.38 0.40
N LEU A 611 -6.05 0.36 1.23
CA LEU A 611 -6.40 -0.99 0.77
C LEU A 611 -7.67 -1.01 -0.08
N SER A 612 -8.63 -0.16 0.29
CA SER A 612 -9.88 0.01 -0.47
C SER A 612 -9.60 0.63 -1.85
N VAL A 613 -8.95 1.81 -1.92
CA VAL A 613 -8.60 2.48 -3.20
C VAL A 613 -7.73 1.63 -4.12
N LEU A 614 -6.85 0.79 -3.57
CA LEU A 614 -5.99 -0.08 -4.38
C LEU A 614 -6.71 -1.33 -4.91
N GLY A 615 -7.85 -1.69 -4.32
CA GLY A 615 -8.70 -2.81 -4.74
C GLY A 615 -9.96 -2.41 -5.53
N TRP A 616 -10.25 -1.11 -5.64
CA TRP A 616 -11.36 -0.53 -6.42
C TRP A 616 -10.98 -0.27 -7.89
#